data_AF-A0A1H6EW65-F1
#
_entry.id   AF-A0A1H6EW65-F1
#
_cell.length_a   1.000
_cell.length_b   1.000
_cell.length_c   1.000
_cell.angle_alpha   90.00
_cell.angle_beta   90.00
_cell.angle_gamma   90.00
#
_symmetry.space_group_name_H-M   'P 1'
#
loop_
_entity.id
_entity.type
_entity.pdbx_description
1 polymer ?
#
loop_
_entity_poly.entity_id
_entity_poly.type
_entity_poly.pdbx_seq_one_letter_code
_entity_poly.pdbx_strand_id
1 'polypeptide(L)'
;MPITHLVAAAALALPAMILPAQAAGSHTCFGGELRPGDNLLASGCDGTGYVNVTVIVRFGPAAGTYLCGSVFSWNGTLSGTGCHLH
;
A
#
# COMPACT_ATOMS: atom_id res chain seq x y z
N MET A 1 42.36 -2.73 -47.52
CA MET A 1 41.92 -1.62 -46.62
C MET A 1 40.85 -0.84 -47.37
N PRO A 2 39.70 -0.45 -46.77
CA PRO A 2 39.38 -0.35 -45.35
C PRO A 2 38.25 -1.30 -44.87
N ILE A 3 38.26 -1.59 -43.56
CA ILE A 3 37.26 -2.39 -42.83
C ILE A 3 36.40 -1.40 -42.04
N THR A 4 35.09 -1.38 -42.32
CA THR A 4 34.15 -0.44 -41.71
C THR A 4 33.60 -1.00 -40.39
N HIS A 5 33.99 -0.32 -39.33
CA HIS A 5 33.49 -0.23 -37.94
C HIS A 5 32.38 -1.17 -37.44
N LEU A 6 32.73 -1.83 -36.32
CA LEU A 6 31.86 -2.43 -35.30
C LEU A 6 30.63 -1.56 -34.96
N VAL A 7 29.45 -2.16 -34.96
CA VAL A 7 28.31 -1.68 -34.17
C VAL A 7 27.94 -2.78 -33.20
N ALA A 8 28.44 -2.66 -31.97
CA ALA A 8 27.98 -3.47 -30.85
C ALA A 8 26.57 -2.99 -30.47
N ALA A 9 25.56 -3.81 -30.74
CA ALA A 9 24.22 -3.60 -30.20
C ALA A 9 24.27 -3.92 -28.70
N ALA A 10 24.55 -2.90 -27.88
CA ALA A 10 24.41 -2.99 -26.43
C ALA A 10 22.92 -3.24 -26.11
N ALA A 11 22.61 -4.47 -25.73
CA ALA A 11 21.29 -4.84 -25.24
C ALA A 11 20.97 -4.01 -24.00
N LEU A 12 20.03 -3.06 -24.13
CA LEU A 12 19.42 -2.37 -23.00
C LEU A 12 18.45 -3.33 -22.30
N ALA A 13 18.98 -4.38 -21.67
CA ALA A 13 18.26 -5.13 -20.66
C ALA A 13 18.36 -4.33 -19.36
N LEU A 14 17.54 -3.28 -19.23
CA LEU A 14 17.31 -2.72 -17.91
C LEU A 14 16.60 -3.80 -17.08
N PRO A 15 17.13 -4.23 -15.92
CA PRO A 15 16.33 -4.96 -14.98
C PRO A 15 15.17 -4.02 -14.62
N ALA A 16 13.94 -4.45 -14.90
CA ALA A 16 12.77 -3.84 -14.31
C ALA A 16 12.99 -3.92 -12.80
N MET A 17 13.43 -2.81 -12.21
CA MET A 17 13.57 -2.67 -10.77
C MET A 17 12.22 -3.03 -10.21
N ILE A 18 12.16 -4.17 -9.53
CA ILE A 18 11.01 -4.62 -8.76
C ILE A 18 10.90 -3.60 -7.64
N LEU A 19 10.21 -2.49 -7.92
CA LEU A 19 9.84 -1.55 -6.87
C LEU A 19 8.99 -2.35 -5.89
N PRO A 20 9.24 -2.26 -4.58
CA PRO A 20 8.36 -2.88 -3.59
C PRO A 20 6.97 -2.33 -3.87
N ALA A 21 5.94 -3.18 -3.75
CA ALA A 21 4.55 -2.78 -3.90
C ALA A 21 4.31 -1.54 -3.01
N GLN A 22 4.36 -0.36 -3.63
CA GLN A 22 4.14 0.90 -2.95
C GLN A 22 2.74 0.81 -2.38
N ALA A 23 2.55 1.23 -1.13
CA ALA A 23 1.20 1.35 -0.62
C ALA A 23 0.42 2.25 -1.58
N ALA A 24 -0.57 1.71 -2.30
CA ALA A 24 -1.27 2.46 -3.34
C ALA A 24 -2.32 3.42 -2.75
N GLY A 25 -2.19 3.71 -1.45
CA GLY A 25 -3.07 4.56 -0.68
C GLY A 25 -2.59 4.74 0.75
N SER A 26 -3.17 5.73 1.42
CA SER A 26 -3.12 5.83 2.87
C SER A 26 -4.42 6.41 3.42
N HIS A 27 -4.81 5.97 4.62
CA HIS A 27 -5.91 6.54 5.39
C HIS A 27 -5.43 6.87 6.79
N THR A 28 -5.88 8.01 7.32
CA THR A 28 -5.75 8.37 8.73
C THR A 28 -7.12 8.36 9.36
N CYS A 29 -7.31 7.53 10.38
CA CYS A 29 -8.56 7.33 11.10
C CYS A 29 -8.45 7.82 12.54
N PHE A 30 -9.55 8.34 13.07
CA PHE A 30 -9.63 8.75 14.47
C PHE A 30 -9.53 7.54 15.41
N GLY A 31 -10.29 6.48 15.15
CA GLY A 31 -10.24 5.26 15.96
C GLY A 31 -10.68 4.03 15.21
N GLY A 32 -10.46 2.85 15.79
CA GLY A 32 -10.82 1.58 15.17
C GLY A 32 -10.68 0.37 16.09
N GLU A 33 -11.06 -0.77 15.56
CA GLU A 33 -11.06 -2.07 16.22
C GLU A 33 -10.59 -3.16 15.23
N LEU A 34 -9.75 -4.07 15.72
CA LEU A 34 -9.39 -5.29 15.01
C LEU A 34 -10.46 -6.34 15.23
N ARG A 35 -10.96 -6.90 14.14
CA ARG A 35 -11.89 -8.02 14.11
C ARG A 35 -11.15 -9.31 13.75
N PRO A 36 -11.72 -10.48 14.07
CA PRO A 36 -11.13 -11.77 13.69
C PRO A 36 -10.82 -11.86 12.19
N GLY A 37 -9.71 -12.52 11.86
CA GLY A 37 -9.25 -12.68 10.47
C GLY A 37 -8.60 -11.43 9.89
N ASP A 38 -7.84 -10.68 10.70
CA ASP A 38 -7.07 -9.50 10.27
C ASP A 38 -7.93 -8.43 9.58
N ASN A 39 -9.15 -8.25 10.07
CA ASN A 39 -10.08 -7.25 9.55
C ASN A 39 -10.00 -6.00 10.43
N LEU A 40 -9.87 -4.83 9.83
CA LEU A 40 -9.84 -3.56 10.55
C LEU A 40 -11.13 -2.79 10.28
N LEU A 41 -11.86 -2.40 11.31
CA LEU A 41 -12.94 -1.44 11.20
C LEU A 41 -12.50 -0.13 11.85
N ALA A 42 -12.56 0.99 11.11
CA ALA A 42 -12.13 2.28 11.60
C ALA A 42 -13.11 3.39 11.23
N SER A 43 -13.10 4.47 12.00
CA SER A 43 -14.03 5.59 11.89
C SER A 43 -13.31 6.93 11.97
N GLY A 44 -13.93 7.96 11.39
CA GLY A 44 -13.30 9.27 11.23
C GLY A 44 -12.08 9.19 10.33
N CYS A 45 -12.19 8.41 9.25
CA CYS A 45 -11.12 8.18 8.30
C CYS A 45 -11.12 9.20 7.17
N ASP A 46 -9.95 9.73 6.86
CA ASP A 46 -9.66 10.54 5.69
C ASP A 46 -8.46 9.94 4.94
N GLY A 47 -8.50 9.94 3.62
CA GLY A 47 -7.46 9.32 2.81
C GLY A 47 -7.95 8.78 1.47
N THR A 48 -7.05 8.09 0.76
CA THR A 48 -7.33 7.55 -0.57
C THR A 48 -6.65 6.20 -0.79
N GLY A 49 -7.14 5.46 -1.80
CA GLY A 49 -6.63 4.16 -2.20
C GLY A 49 -7.38 2.97 -1.59
N TYR A 50 -7.27 1.83 -2.27
CA TYR A 50 -8.11 0.64 -2.01
C TYR A 50 -7.32 -0.67 -1.86
N VAL A 51 -6.07 -0.73 -2.31
CA VAL A 51 -5.25 -1.96 -2.35
C VAL A 51 -3.85 -1.65 -1.83
N ASN A 52 -3.28 -2.55 -1.01
CA ASN A 52 -2.03 -2.32 -0.28
C ASN A 52 -2.02 -0.94 0.36
N VAL A 53 -2.85 -0.72 1.38
CA VAL A 53 -3.09 0.61 1.93
C VAL A 53 -2.56 0.70 3.35
N THR A 54 -1.84 1.77 3.64
CA THR A 54 -1.43 2.09 5.00
C THR A 54 -2.59 2.75 5.74
N VAL A 55 -3.05 2.16 6.83
CA VAL A 55 -4.12 2.71 7.67
C VAL A 55 -3.53 3.10 9.03
N ILE A 56 -3.64 4.38 9.37
CA ILE A 56 -3.14 4.95 10.62
C ILE A 56 -4.35 5.18 11.53
N VAL A 57 -4.43 4.46 12.65
CA VAL A 57 -5.49 4.61 13.65
C VAL A 57 -4.92 5.39 14.83
N ARG A 58 -5.49 6.57 15.11
CA ARG A 58 -4.94 7.49 16.13
C ARG A 58 -5.25 7.09 17.57
N PHE A 59 -6.46 6.59 17.83
CA PHE A 59 -6.97 6.34 19.18
C PHE A 59 -7.70 4.99 19.30
N GLY A 60 -7.77 4.46 20.51
CA GLY A 60 -8.50 3.23 20.83
C GLY A 60 -7.64 1.97 20.84
N PRO A 61 -8.27 0.79 21.00
CA PRO A 61 -7.56 -0.49 21.18
C PRO A 61 -6.80 -0.94 19.94
N ALA A 62 -7.21 -0.50 18.74
CA ALA A 62 -6.48 -0.73 17.50
C ALA A 62 -5.58 0.46 17.12
N ALA A 63 -5.21 1.36 18.04
CA ALA A 63 -4.29 2.45 17.71
C ALA A 63 -2.95 1.90 17.18
N GLY A 64 -2.47 2.46 16.06
CA GLY A 64 -1.28 1.97 15.37
C GLY A 64 -1.34 2.18 13.86
N THR A 65 -0.29 1.73 13.18
CA THR A 65 -0.19 1.75 11.73
C THR A 65 -0.34 0.33 11.20
N TYR A 66 -1.22 0.15 10.23
CA TYR A 66 -1.52 -1.14 9.62
C TYR A 66 -1.21 -1.10 8.15
N LEU A 67 -0.71 -2.20 7.62
CA LEU A 67 -0.70 -2.46 6.20
C LEU A 67 -1.86 -3.40 5.89
N CYS A 68 -2.84 -2.90 5.12
CA CYS A 68 -4.01 -3.65 4.72
C CYS A 68 -3.88 -4.08 3.25
N GLY A 69 -4.18 -5.34 2.95
CA GLY A 69 -4.21 -5.83 1.57
C GLY A 69 -5.28 -5.10 0.73
N SER A 70 -6.43 -4.82 1.33
CA SER A 70 -7.47 -3.98 0.73
C SER A 70 -8.26 -3.19 1.77
N VAL A 71 -8.84 -2.08 1.34
CA VAL A 71 -9.72 -1.24 2.16
C VAL A 71 -10.89 -0.71 1.33
N PHE A 72 -12.03 -0.58 1.98
CA PHE A 72 -13.18 0.17 1.49
C PHE A 72 -13.48 1.30 2.48
N SER A 73 -13.54 2.53 1.99
CA SER A 73 -13.84 3.71 2.79
C SER A 73 -15.06 4.43 2.24
N TRP A 74 -16.05 4.68 3.09
CA TRP A 74 -17.28 5.39 2.75
C TRP A 74 -17.78 6.19 3.94
N ASN A 75 -18.11 7.47 3.70
CA ASN A 75 -18.69 8.37 4.71
C ASN A 75 -17.88 8.42 6.03
N GLY A 76 -16.55 8.46 5.92
CA GLY A 76 -15.63 8.48 7.07
C GLY A 76 -15.49 7.16 7.83
N THR A 77 -16.11 6.08 7.37
CA THR A 77 -15.94 4.72 7.91
C THR A 77 -15.08 3.90 6.96
N LEU A 78 -14.13 3.14 7.49
CA LEU A 78 -13.23 2.28 6.75
C LEU A 78 -13.35 0.83 7.21
N SER A 79 -13.41 -0.09 6.25
CA SER A 79 -13.30 -1.52 6.46
C SER A 79 -12.10 -2.04 5.68
N GLY A 80 -11.11 -2.60 6.37
CA GLY A 80 -9.90 -3.18 5.79
C GLY A 80 -9.85 -4.69 5.98
N THR A 81 -9.24 -5.39 5.04
CA THR A 81 -9.02 -6.85 5.07
C THR A 81 -7.52 -7.15 4.94
N GLY A 82 -7.05 -8.19 5.63
CA GLY A 82 -5.63 -8.57 5.63
C GLY A 82 -4.75 -7.48 6.27
N CYS A 83 -5.30 -6.77 7.25
CA CYS A 83 -4.64 -5.71 7.98
C CYS A 83 -3.76 -6.30 9.07
N HIS A 84 -2.47 -6.06 8.96
CA HIS A 84 -1.49 -6.45 9.97
C HIS A 84 -0.72 -5.21 10.41
N LEU A 85 -0.24 -5.23 11.65
CA LEU A 85 0.57 -4.14 12.19
C LEU A 85 1.86 -4.01 11.35
N HIS A 86 2.14 -2.79 10.89
CA HIS A 86 3.31 -2.46 10.07
C HIS A 86 4.46 -1.92 10.93
#